data_AF-A0A3P8W7R7-F1
#
_entry.id   AF-A0A3P8W7R7-F1
#
_cell.length_a   1.000
_cell.length_b   1.000
_cell.length_c   1.000
_cell.angle_alpha   90.00
_cell.angle_beta   90.00
_cell.angle_gamma   90.00
#
_symmetry.space_group_name_H-M   'P 1'
#
loop_
_entity.id
_entity.type
_entity.pdbx_description
1 polymer ?
#
loop_
_entity_poly.entity_id
_entity_poly.type
_entity_poly.pdbx_seq_one_letter_code
_entity_poly.pdbx_strand_id
1 'polypeptide(L)'
;MSVDKAELCDSLFTWLQTFQVPSCNSKQDLTSGVAIAHVLHRIDPSWFNDTWLGRIKEESAANWRLKVSNLKKILKSVLEYYHDVLGHQVSDEHLPDVRLLEERNTVYMQRTCELEEELRRANAVRTQLDTYKRQAHELHTKHSAEAMKAEKWQFEYKNLHDKYEALLKEKERLITERDTLRETNDELRCAQVQQRCLSGTGGLCDSGVTVGNLAAEIMPTELKETVVRLQNENKMLCVQEESYRQKLVEAEAELNEQQIMELRSQVEELQRTLQEQDSKTEDSSLLKKKLEEHLEKLHEAQSDLQKKKEVIDDLEPKVDGNMAKKIDELQEILRKKDEDMKQMEERYKLYVEKARTVIKTLDSNQPAATKNPDIQVQALKNQLTEKDRKIHHLEPGGGGSRARHDQEEKLIISAWYNMRIIFPNKISLSPPPPPPPTTPMPPPVRTAMSFLAQQRQSTNARRGLLRPHPR
;
A
#
# COMPACT_ATOMS: atom_id res chain seq x y z
N MET A 1 -47.05 -8.43 24.12
CA MET A 1 -46.82 -9.06 22.80
C MET A 1 -45.98 -8.07 22.01
N SER A 2 -44.66 -8.30 21.90
CA SER A 2 -43.80 -7.42 21.09
C SER A 2 -44.06 -7.78 19.63
N VAL A 3 -44.87 -6.99 18.94
CA VAL A 3 -45.08 -7.17 17.50
C VAL A 3 -43.72 -7.02 16.80
N ASP A 4 -43.40 -7.92 15.88
CA ASP A 4 -42.17 -7.81 15.09
C ASP A 4 -42.26 -6.55 14.22
N LYS A 5 -41.31 -5.63 14.40
CA LYS A 5 -41.25 -4.36 13.65
C LYS A 5 -41.08 -4.62 12.16
N ALA A 6 -40.50 -5.75 11.76
CA ALA A 6 -40.38 -6.15 10.36
C ALA A 6 -41.74 -6.52 9.76
N GLU A 7 -42.54 -7.34 10.45
CA GLU A 7 -43.89 -7.72 10.00
C GLU A 7 -44.86 -6.53 9.93
N LEU A 8 -44.71 -5.57 10.86
CA LEU A 8 -45.42 -4.29 10.80
C LEU A 8 -45.04 -3.47 9.57
N CYS A 9 -43.75 -3.34 9.27
CA CYS A 9 -43.30 -2.61 8.09
C CYS A 9 -43.83 -3.24 6.80
N ASP A 10 -43.91 -4.56 6.74
CA ASP A 10 -44.38 -5.30 5.56
C ASP A 10 -45.89 -5.15 5.35
N SER A 11 -46.65 -5.18 6.45
CA SER A 11 -48.09 -4.92 6.43
C SER A 11 -48.39 -3.46 6.07
N LEU A 12 -47.65 -2.51 6.64
CA LEU A 12 -47.77 -1.08 6.33
C LEU A 12 -47.38 -0.77 4.88
N PHE A 13 -46.35 -1.41 4.35
CA PHE A 13 -45.95 -1.27 2.95
C PHE A 13 -47.07 -1.73 2.01
N THR A 14 -47.68 -2.89 2.31
CA THR A 14 -48.82 -3.41 1.53
C THR A 14 -50.00 -2.44 1.57
N TRP A 15 -50.28 -1.82 2.72
CA TRP A 15 -51.31 -0.79 2.85
C TRP A 15 -50.97 0.47 2.04
N LEU A 16 -49.73 0.97 2.10
CA LEU A 16 -49.30 2.14 1.33
C LEU A 16 -49.46 1.94 -0.19
N GLN A 17 -49.21 0.72 -0.69
CA GLN A 17 -49.39 0.39 -2.10
C GLN A 17 -50.83 0.55 -2.60
N THR A 18 -51.83 0.45 -1.73
CA THR A 18 -53.24 0.64 -2.10
C THR A 18 -53.55 2.05 -2.61
N PHE A 19 -52.74 3.03 -2.21
CA PHE A 19 -52.89 4.43 -2.64
C PHE A 19 -52.35 4.69 -4.05
N GLN A 20 -51.66 3.76 -4.71
CA GLN A 20 -51.15 3.93 -6.09
C GLN A 20 -50.44 5.28 -6.29
N VAL A 21 -49.53 5.61 -5.38
CA VAL A 21 -48.74 6.86 -5.41
C VAL A 21 -47.41 6.65 -6.15
N PRO A 22 -46.81 7.72 -6.69
CA PRO A 22 -45.47 7.65 -7.27
C PRO A 22 -44.43 7.13 -6.25
N SER A 23 -43.40 6.43 -6.75
CA SER A 23 -42.24 6.01 -5.95
C SER A 23 -42.58 5.07 -4.78
N CYS A 24 -43.55 4.17 -4.95
CA CYS A 24 -43.99 3.16 -3.96
C CYS A 24 -43.87 1.71 -4.47
N ASN A 25 -42.82 1.38 -5.21
CA ASN A 25 -42.62 0.04 -5.80
C ASN A 25 -41.75 -0.86 -4.93
N SER A 26 -40.88 -0.28 -4.11
CA SER A 26 -39.98 -0.99 -3.19
C SER A 26 -39.96 -0.33 -1.81
N LYS A 27 -39.64 -1.10 -0.77
CA LYS A 27 -39.37 -0.59 0.59
C LYS A 27 -38.22 0.45 0.57
N GLN A 28 -37.29 0.34 -0.38
CA GLN A 28 -36.22 1.33 -0.54
C GLN A 28 -36.74 2.68 -1.03
N ASP A 29 -37.81 2.71 -1.80
CA ASP A 29 -38.35 3.96 -2.37
C ASP A 29 -39.03 4.81 -1.28
N LEU A 30 -39.60 4.16 -0.26
CA LEU A 30 -40.16 4.82 0.93
C LEU A 30 -39.12 5.64 1.71
N THR A 31 -37.83 5.26 1.63
CA THR A 31 -36.75 5.97 2.33
C THR A 31 -36.56 7.40 1.85
N SER A 32 -37.06 7.75 0.66
CA SER A 32 -37.03 9.10 0.11
C SER A 32 -38.02 10.06 0.78
N GLY A 33 -39.05 9.52 1.45
CA GLY A 33 -40.19 10.27 1.97
C GLY A 33 -41.22 10.70 0.91
N VAL A 34 -40.92 10.63 -0.38
CA VAL A 34 -41.79 11.14 -1.46
C VAL A 34 -43.12 10.38 -1.52
N ALA A 35 -43.08 9.05 -1.52
CA ALA A 35 -44.30 8.23 -1.49
C ALA A 35 -45.17 8.50 -0.26
N ILE A 36 -44.56 8.66 0.91
CA ILE A 36 -45.28 8.97 2.16
C ILE A 36 -45.97 10.34 2.05
N ALA A 37 -45.28 11.34 1.50
CA ALA A 37 -45.86 12.67 1.30
C ALA A 37 -47.06 12.65 0.34
N HIS A 38 -46.98 11.89 -0.75
CA HIS A 38 -48.12 11.73 -1.67
C HIS A 38 -49.30 11.00 -1.02
N VAL A 39 -49.05 10.00 -0.17
CA VAL A 39 -50.13 9.33 0.59
C VAL A 39 -50.80 10.31 1.56
N LEU A 40 -50.01 11.10 2.30
CA LEU A 40 -50.55 12.10 3.24
C LEU A 40 -51.39 13.16 2.53
N HIS A 41 -50.95 13.64 1.37
CA HIS A 41 -51.74 14.53 0.51
C HIS A 41 -53.08 13.93 0.11
N ARG A 42 -53.15 12.61 -0.17
CA ARG A 42 -54.41 11.93 -0.50
C ARG A 42 -55.33 11.71 0.71
N ILE A 43 -54.76 11.59 1.92
CA ILE A 43 -55.53 11.40 3.15
C ILE A 43 -56.27 12.68 3.53
N ASP A 44 -55.58 13.82 3.50
CA ASP A 44 -56.17 15.12 3.77
C ASP A 44 -55.51 16.21 2.90
N PRO A 45 -56.08 16.49 1.72
CA PRO A 45 -55.58 17.54 0.83
C PRO A 45 -55.67 18.95 1.42
N SER A 46 -56.53 19.18 2.42
CA SER A 46 -56.71 20.51 3.02
C SER A 46 -55.53 20.89 3.91
N TRP A 47 -55.01 19.92 4.67
CA TRP A 47 -53.83 20.09 5.50
C TRP A 47 -52.53 19.84 4.74
N PHE A 48 -52.41 18.69 4.07
CA PHE A 48 -51.25 18.30 3.29
C PHE A 48 -51.36 18.80 1.85
N ASN A 49 -51.58 20.10 1.65
CA ASN A 49 -51.87 20.71 0.34
C ASN A 49 -50.66 20.71 -0.62
N ASP A 50 -50.90 21.15 -1.87
CA ASP A 50 -49.88 21.21 -2.94
C ASP A 50 -48.65 22.05 -2.56
N THR A 51 -48.84 23.10 -1.76
CA THR A 51 -47.73 23.97 -1.32
C THR A 51 -46.82 23.27 -0.30
N TRP A 52 -47.38 22.36 0.51
CA TRP A 52 -46.60 21.52 1.41
C TRP A 52 -45.91 20.39 0.64
N LEU A 53 -46.64 19.72 -0.25
CA LEU A 53 -46.11 18.64 -1.08
C LEU A 53 -44.93 19.12 -1.93
N GLY A 54 -45.00 20.32 -2.50
CA GLY A 54 -43.90 20.93 -3.25
C GLY A 54 -42.62 21.22 -2.44
N ARG A 55 -42.66 21.16 -1.10
CA ARG A 55 -41.46 21.28 -0.24
C ARG A 55 -40.70 19.97 -0.11
N ILE A 56 -41.32 18.85 -0.47
CA ILE A 56 -40.70 17.52 -0.50
C ILE A 56 -40.07 17.34 -1.87
N LYS A 57 -38.73 17.30 -1.90
CA LYS A 57 -37.99 17.26 -3.16
C LYS A 57 -37.72 15.82 -3.58
N GLU A 58 -38.00 15.51 -4.83
CA GLU A 58 -37.61 14.27 -5.47
C GLU A 58 -36.32 14.53 -6.27
N GLU A 59 -35.17 14.17 -5.70
CA GLU A 59 -33.88 14.18 -6.40
C GLU A 59 -33.18 12.82 -6.23
N SER A 60 -32.21 12.56 -7.12
CA SER A 60 -31.45 11.31 -7.32
C SER A 60 -31.24 10.44 -6.07
N ALA A 61 -31.37 9.12 -6.27
CA ALA A 61 -31.38 8.07 -5.23
C ALA A 61 -30.20 8.09 -4.24
N ALA A 62 -29.09 8.77 -4.58
CA ALA A 62 -27.86 8.83 -3.79
C ALA A 62 -27.82 9.95 -2.73
N ASN A 63 -28.69 10.96 -2.78
CA ASN A 63 -28.61 12.11 -1.87
C ASN A 63 -29.29 11.81 -0.52
N TRP A 64 -28.61 11.06 0.35
CA TRP A 64 -29.14 10.64 1.66
C TRP A 64 -29.51 11.82 2.57
N ARG A 65 -28.78 12.95 2.50
CA ARG A 65 -29.06 14.15 3.30
C ARG A 65 -30.43 14.72 2.94
N LEU A 66 -30.78 14.70 1.66
CA LEU A 66 -32.09 15.13 1.19
C LEU A 66 -33.20 14.17 1.67
N LYS A 67 -32.96 12.86 1.60
CA LYS A 67 -33.91 11.85 2.12
C LYS A 67 -34.24 12.09 3.59
N VAL A 68 -33.22 12.30 4.42
CA VAL A 68 -33.39 12.63 5.83
C VAL A 68 -34.15 13.96 6.01
N SER A 69 -33.82 14.99 5.23
CA SER A 69 -34.52 16.28 5.28
C SER A 69 -36.02 16.14 4.95
N ASN A 70 -36.37 15.36 3.93
CA ASN A 70 -37.74 15.06 3.57
C ASN A 70 -38.47 14.33 4.70
N LEU A 71 -37.87 13.28 5.27
CA LEU A 71 -38.45 12.53 6.39
C LEU A 71 -38.66 13.41 7.63
N LYS A 72 -37.75 14.34 7.92
CA LYS A 72 -37.92 15.33 9.00
C LYS A 72 -39.13 16.25 8.78
N LYS A 73 -39.30 16.75 7.55
CA LYS A 73 -40.44 17.61 7.19
C LYS A 73 -41.77 16.86 7.32
N ILE A 74 -41.81 15.62 6.81
CA ILE A 74 -42.98 14.76 6.90
C ILE A 74 -43.33 14.47 8.35
N LEU A 75 -42.34 14.03 9.15
CA LEU A 75 -42.55 13.75 10.57
C LEU A 75 -43.07 14.98 11.31
N LYS A 76 -42.47 16.15 11.08
CA LYS A 76 -42.91 17.41 11.69
C LYS A 76 -44.38 17.71 11.37
N SER A 77 -44.77 17.68 10.09
CA SER A 77 -46.14 18.01 9.67
C SER A 77 -47.17 16.97 10.08
N VAL A 78 -46.77 15.70 10.20
CA VAL A 78 -47.64 14.66 10.78
C VAL A 78 -47.86 14.93 12.27
N LEU A 79 -46.82 15.27 13.04
CA LEU A 79 -46.97 15.58 14.46
C LEU A 79 -47.84 16.83 14.70
N GLU A 80 -47.67 17.87 13.87
CA GLU A 80 -48.53 19.06 13.89
C GLU A 80 -49.98 18.68 13.58
N TYR A 81 -50.24 17.81 12.60
CA TYR A 81 -51.59 17.32 12.30
C TYR A 81 -52.24 16.56 13.48
N TYR A 82 -51.49 15.66 14.13
CA TYR A 82 -51.98 14.93 15.29
C TYR A 82 -52.35 15.86 16.45
N HIS A 83 -51.57 16.92 16.65
CA HIS A 83 -51.82 17.89 17.70
C HIS A 83 -52.97 18.85 17.37
N ASP A 84 -52.91 19.50 16.20
CA ASP A 84 -53.76 20.63 15.85
C ASP A 84 -55.12 20.21 15.28
N VAL A 85 -55.17 19.08 14.55
CA VAL A 85 -56.40 18.60 13.90
C VAL A 85 -57.04 17.46 14.70
N LEU A 86 -56.23 16.48 15.13
CA LEU A 86 -56.77 15.33 15.86
C LEU A 86 -56.86 15.59 17.38
N GLY A 87 -56.19 16.61 17.92
CA GLY A 87 -56.22 16.92 19.35
C GLY A 87 -55.54 15.87 20.24
N HIS A 88 -54.69 15.00 19.67
CA HIS A 88 -54.03 13.91 20.37
C HIS A 88 -52.52 14.15 20.46
N GLN A 89 -51.94 13.88 21.63
CA GLN A 89 -50.48 13.91 21.80
C GLN A 89 -49.91 12.52 21.48
N VAL A 90 -49.07 12.45 20.44
CA VAL A 90 -48.35 11.21 20.09
C VAL A 90 -47.25 10.99 21.13
N SER A 91 -47.25 9.82 21.78
CA SER A 91 -46.21 9.44 22.74
C SER A 91 -44.85 9.29 22.05
N ASP A 92 -43.78 9.75 22.71
CA ASP A 92 -42.39 9.77 22.20
C ASP A 92 -41.88 8.37 21.79
N GLU A 93 -42.46 7.30 22.35
CA GLU A 93 -42.16 5.91 22.00
C GLU A 93 -42.51 5.53 20.55
N HIS A 94 -43.44 6.24 19.91
CA HIS A 94 -43.89 5.98 18.54
C HIS A 94 -43.30 6.94 17.51
N LEU A 95 -42.43 7.88 17.92
CA LEU A 95 -41.76 8.77 16.98
C LEU A 95 -40.70 8.00 16.17
N PRO A 96 -40.74 8.05 14.84
CA PRO A 96 -39.64 7.59 14.01
C PRO A 96 -38.34 8.32 14.38
N ASP A 97 -37.30 7.56 14.75
CA ASP A 97 -36.02 8.12 15.15
C ASP A 97 -35.16 8.50 13.93
N VAL A 98 -35.53 9.62 13.30
CA VAL A 98 -34.80 10.17 12.16
C VAL A 98 -33.40 10.66 12.56
N ARG A 99 -33.15 10.89 13.85
CA ARG A 99 -31.81 11.26 14.37
C ARG A 99 -30.87 10.06 14.38
N LEU A 100 -31.33 8.88 14.79
CA LEU A 100 -30.55 7.65 14.69
C LEU A 100 -30.16 7.32 13.24
N LEU A 101 -31.03 7.64 12.27
CA LEU A 101 -30.71 7.49 10.84
C LEU A 101 -29.56 8.43 10.40
N GLU A 102 -29.53 9.68 10.90
CA GLU A 102 -28.44 10.63 10.65
C GLU A 102 -27.12 10.16 11.26
N GLU A 103 -27.15 9.70 12.50
CA GLU A 103 -25.97 9.20 13.21
C GLU A 103 -25.39 7.97 12.51
N ARG A 104 -26.23 6.98 12.18
CA ARG A 104 -25.79 5.79 11.44
C ARG A 104 -25.22 6.19 10.09
N ASN A 105 -25.87 7.08 9.34
CA ASN A 105 -25.38 7.49 8.03
C ASN A 105 -24.04 8.23 8.11
N THR A 106 -23.86 9.10 9.11
CA THR A 106 -22.59 9.79 9.36
C THR A 106 -21.46 8.80 9.63
N VAL A 107 -21.71 7.77 10.44
CA VAL A 107 -20.75 6.68 10.70
C VAL A 107 -20.47 5.88 9.42
N TYR A 108 -21.48 5.56 8.61
CA TYR A 108 -21.27 4.88 7.32
C TYR A 108 -20.41 5.72 6.38
N MET A 109 -20.68 7.02 6.25
CA MET A 109 -19.91 7.93 5.40
C MET A 109 -18.46 8.05 5.89
N GLN A 110 -18.24 8.19 7.20
CA GLN A 110 -16.90 8.20 7.79
C GLN A 110 -16.15 6.90 7.50
N ARG A 111 -16.81 5.75 7.69
CA ARG A 111 -16.27 4.43 7.36
C ARG A 111 -15.92 4.31 5.87
N THR A 112 -16.76 4.84 4.98
CA THR A 112 -16.48 4.85 3.54
C THR A 112 -15.25 5.68 3.22
N CYS A 113 -15.12 6.89 3.78
CA CYS A 113 -13.93 7.72 3.59
C CYS A 113 -12.65 7.05 4.11
N GLU A 114 -12.70 6.42 5.30
CA GLU A 114 -11.57 5.65 5.85
C GLU A 114 -11.13 4.53 4.90
N LEU A 115 -12.08 3.76 4.37
CA LEU A 115 -11.80 2.69 3.41
C LEU A 115 -11.22 3.21 2.09
N GLU A 116 -11.69 4.36 1.59
CA GLU A 116 -11.14 5.00 0.40
C GLU A 116 -9.70 5.47 0.61
N GLU A 117 -9.37 6.00 1.79
CA GLU A 117 -8.00 6.34 2.14
C GLU A 117 -7.10 5.13 2.29
N GLU A 118 -7.58 4.06 2.93
CA GLU A 118 -6.86 2.78 3.00
C GLU A 118 -6.59 2.22 1.61
N LEU A 119 -7.58 2.24 0.71
CA LEU A 119 -7.41 1.83 -0.68
C LEU A 119 -6.37 2.69 -1.41
N ARG A 120 -6.37 4.01 -1.19
CA ARG A 120 -5.37 4.93 -1.76
C ARG A 120 -3.97 4.60 -1.28
N ARG A 121 -3.79 4.36 0.03
CA ARG A 121 -2.50 3.95 0.63
C ARG A 121 -2.04 2.60 0.08
N ALA A 122 -2.93 1.61 0.03
CA ALA A 122 -2.62 0.28 -0.51
C ALA A 122 -2.20 0.34 -1.98
N ASN A 123 -2.86 1.19 -2.78
CA ASN A 123 -2.49 1.40 -4.18
C ASN A 123 -1.10 2.03 -4.34
N ALA A 124 -0.73 3.00 -3.50
CA ALA A 124 0.60 3.59 -3.52
C ALA A 124 1.70 2.54 -3.23
N VAL A 125 1.47 1.70 -2.21
CA VAL A 125 2.39 0.60 -1.87
C VAL A 125 2.49 -0.42 -3.01
N ARG A 126 1.36 -0.76 -3.64
CA ARG A 126 1.32 -1.67 -4.80
C ARG A 126 2.16 -1.13 -5.96
N THR A 127 2.03 0.15 -6.30
CA THR A 127 2.84 0.78 -7.36
C THR A 127 4.34 0.77 -7.04
N GLN A 128 4.70 0.99 -5.78
CA GLN A 128 6.10 0.87 -5.34
C GLN A 128 6.61 -0.58 -5.48
N LEU A 129 5.81 -1.56 -5.05
CA LEU A 129 6.15 -2.98 -5.18
C LEU A 129 6.34 -3.39 -6.65
N ASP A 130 5.47 -2.94 -7.56
CA ASP A 130 5.60 -3.21 -9.00
C ASP A 130 6.88 -2.60 -9.58
N THR A 131 7.31 -1.44 -9.06
CA THR A 131 8.57 -0.80 -9.44
C THR A 131 9.77 -1.63 -8.95
N TYR A 132 9.79 -2.03 -7.68
CA TYR A 132 10.86 -2.88 -7.15
C TYR A 132 10.93 -4.24 -7.83
N LYS A 133 9.78 -4.84 -8.15
CA LYS A 133 9.72 -6.09 -8.92
C LYS A 133 10.34 -5.95 -10.31
N ARG A 134 10.09 -4.84 -11.00
CA ARG A 134 10.70 -4.54 -12.30
C ARG A 134 12.21 -4.36 -12.18
N GLN A 135 12.68 -3.60 -11.18
CA GLN A 135 14.10 -3.41 -10.92
C GLN A 135 14.81 -4.73 -10.61
N ALA A 136 14.21 -5.59 -9.79
CA ALA A 136 14.75 -6.91 -9.47
C ALA A 136 14.87 -7.79 -10.73
N HIS A 137 13.85 -7.77 -11.60
CA HIS A 137 13.89 -8.51 -12.85
C HIS A 137 15.00 -8.00 -13.79
N GLU A 138 15.11 -6.68 -13.95
CA GLU A 138 16.16 -6.06 -14.79
C GLU A 138 17.57 -6.38 -14.28
N LEU A 139 17.79 -6.30 -12.96
CA LEU A 139 19.06 -6.69 -12.35
C LEU A 139 19.36 -8.18 -12.54
N HIS A 140 18.36 -9.04 -12.41
CA HIS A 140 18.52 -10.47 -12.65
C HIS A 140 18.89 -10.76 -14.11
N THR A 141 18.25 -10.11 -15.08
CA THR A 141 18.60 -10.22 -16.50
C THR A 141 20.02 -9.73 -16.77
N LYS A 142 20.43 -8.59 -16.21
CA LYS A 142 21.81 -8.07 -16.35
C LYS A 142 22.83 -9.03 -15.74
N HIS A 143 22.56 -9.54 -14.54
CA HIS A 143 23.43 -10.52 -13.89
C HIS A 143 23.57 -11.79 -14.73
N SER A 144 22.46 -12.30 -15.26
CA SER A 144 22.48 -13.48 -16.14
C SER A 144 23.27 -13.23 -17.42
N ALA A 145 23.11 -12.06 -18.04
CA ALA A 145 23.87 -11.70 -19.24
C ALA A 145 25.38 -11.58 -18.96
N GLU A 146 25.77 -10.97 -17.84
CA GLU A 146 27.18 -10.84 -17.45
C GLU A 146 27.78 -12.20 -17.08
N ALA A 147 27.02 -13.09 -16.43
CA ALA A 147 27.45 -14.46 -16.15
C ALA A 147 27.73 -15.23 -17.44
N MET A 148 26.84 -15.17 -18.44
CA MET A 148 27.05 -15.80 -19.75
C MET A 148 28.27 -15.23 -20.48
N LYS A 149 28.50 -13.91 -20.36
CA LYS A 149 29.67 -13.25 -20.94
C LYS A 149 30.95 -13.70 -20.25
N ALA A 150 30.95 -13.83 -18.92
CA ALA A 150 32.09 -14.35 -18.17
C ALA A 150 32.42 -15.80 -18.57
N GLU A 151 31.42 -16.66 -18.73
CA GLU A 151 31.60 -18.04 -19.22
C GLU A 151 32.23 -18.06 -20.63
N LYS A 152 31.77 -17.17 -21.52
CA LYS A 152 32.36 -17.03 -22.86
C LYS A 152 33.84 -16.65 -22.79
N TRP A 153 34.20 -15.63 -22.01
CA TRP A 153 35.59 -15.23 -21.84
C TRP A 153 36.44 -16.31 -21.17
N GLN A 154 35.87 -17.06 -20.23
CA GLN A 154 36.54 -18.18 -19.60
C GLN A 154 36.87 -19.28 -20.61
N PHE A 155 35.95 -19.58 -21.53
CA PHE A 155 36.19 -20.51 -22.62
C PHE A 155 37.27 -20.01 -23.59
N GLU A 156 37.19 -18.74 -24.02
CA GLU A 156 38.19 -18.15 -24.92
C GLU A 156 39.59 -18.11 -24.30
N TYR A 157 39.67 -17.73 -23.02
CA TYR A 157 40.92 -17.76 -22.26
C TYR A 157 41.50 -19.17 -22.20
N LYS A 158 40.68 -20.18 -21.89
CA LYS A 158 41.13 -21.57 -21.85
C LYS A 158 41.65 -22.05 -23.20
N ASN A 159 40.93 -21.76 -24.28
CA ASN A 159 41.36 -22.11 -25.64
C ASN A 159 42.68 -21.44 -26.02
N LEU A 160 42.86 -20.16 -25.67
CA LEU A 160 44.10 -19.44 -25.94
C LEU A 160 45.26 -19.97 -25.08
N HIS A 161 44.99 -20.31 -23.81
CA HIS A 161 45.95 -20.91 -22.91
C HIS A 161 46.40 -22.29 -23.41
N ASP A 162 45.48 -23.13 -23.88
CA ASP A 162 45.79 -24.44 -24.47
C ASP A 162 46.68 -24.31 -25.71
N LYS A 163 46.43 -23.29 -26.57
CA LYS A 163 47.29 -22.97 -27.72
C LYS A 163 48.68 -22.49 -27.29
N TYR A 164 48.76 -21.64 -26.26
CA TYR A 164 50.02 -21.18 -25.70
C TYR A 164 50.85 -22.34 -25.13
N GLU A 165 50.22 -23.25 -24.39
CA GLU A 165 50.85 -24.47 -23.87
C GLU A 165 51.36 -25.39 -25.01
N ALA A 166 50.60 -25.51 -26.10
CA ALA A 166 51.05 -26.27 -27.27
C ALA A 166 52.29 -25.64 -27.93
N LEU A 167 52.31 -24.32 -28.10
CA LEU A 167 53.46 -23.60 -28.64
C LEU A 167 54.68 -23.68 -27.71
N LEU A 168 54.48 -23.63 -26.40
CA LEU A 168 55.54 -23.83 -25.41
C LEU A 168 56.18 -25.21 -25.57
N LYS A 169 55.38 -26.26 -25.70
CA LYS A 169 55.89 -27.62 -25.91
C LYS A 169 56.66 -27.75 -27.22
N GLU A 170 56.18 -27.13 -28.29
CA GLU A 170 56.87 -27.16 -29.58
C GLU A 170 58.19 -26.37 -29.54
N LYS A 171 58.22 -25.22 -28.85
CA LYS A 171 59.44 -24.48 -28.59
C LYS A 171 60.47 -25.35 -27.86
N GLU A 172 60.08 -26.03 -26.79
CA GLU A 172 60.97 -26.93 -26.06
C GLU A 172 61.45 -28.09 -26.95
N ARG A 173 60.57 -28.66 -27.79
CA ARG A 173 60.94 -29.69 -28.79
C ARG A 173 62.02 -29.16 -29.74
N LEU A 174 61.83 -27.98 -30.32
CA LEU A 174 62.80 -27.37 -31.23
C LEU A 174 64.13 -27.02 -30.54
N ILE A 175 64.09 -26.61 -29.27
CA ILE A 175 65.29 -26.39 -28.45
C ILE A 175 66.07 -27.70 -28.33
N THR A 176 65.41 -28.80 -27.97
CA THR A 176 66.05 -30.11 -27.86
C THR A 176 66.61 -30.59 -29.21
N GLU A 177 65.85 -30.43 -30.30
CA GLU A 177 66.30 -30.80 -31.65
C GLU A 177 67.53 -29.99 -32.06
N ARG A 178 67.53 -28.66 -31.83
CA ARG A 178 68.69 -27.79 -32.06
C ARG A 178 69.90 -28.21 -31.24
N ASP A 179 69.73 -28.61 -29.98
CA ASP A 179 70.83 -29.08 -29.13
C ASP A 179 71.40 -30.41 -29.63
N THR A 180 70.56 -31.37 -30.04
CA THR A 180 71.03 -32.63 -30.65
C THR A 180 71.74 -32.42 -31.99
N LEU A 181 71.25 -31.51 -32.83
CA LEU A 181 71.91 -31.17 -34.09
C LEU A 181 73.25 -30.48 -33.85
N ARG A 182 73.35 -29.65 -32.81
CA ARG A 182 74.62 -29.02 -32.41
C ARG A 182 75.63 -30.07 -31.97
N GLU A 183 75.22 -31.01 -31.11
CA GLU A 183 76.06 -32.11 -30.63
C GLU A 183 76.56 -32.99 -31.78
N THR A 184 75.68 -33.42 -32.68
CA THR A 184 76.06 -34.20 -33.88
C THR A 184 77.00 -33.44 -34.83
N ASN A 185 76.83 -32.12 -34.99
CA ASN A 185 77.75 -31.30 -35.78
C ASN A 185 79.15 -31.24 -35.14
N ASP A 186 79.20 -31.08 -33.82
CA ASP A 186 80.44 -31.05 -33.05
C ASP A 186 81.17 -32.42 -33.10
N GLU A 187 80.43 -33.53 -33.03
CA GLU A 187 80.96 -34.88 -33.25
C GLU A 187 81.54 -35.07 -34.66
N LEU A 188 80.80 -34.64 -35.71
CA LEU A 188 81.26 -34.71 -37.10
C LEU A 188 82.53 -33.88 -37.34
N ARG A 189 82.62 -32.68 -36.75
CA ARG A 189 83.83 -31.85 -36.82
C ARG A 189 85.03 -32.55 -36.16
N CYS A 190 84.83 -33.17 -35.00
CA CYS A 190 85.86 -33.96 -34.35
C CYS A 190 86.33 -35.12 -35.24
N ALA A 191 85.40 -35.86 -35.86
CA ALA A 191 85.72 -36.94 -36.79
C ALA A 191 86.48 -36.45 -38.04
N GLN A 192 86.10 -35.30 -38.62
CA GLN A 192 86.81 -34.69 -39.76
C GLN A 192 88.23 -34.24 -39.40
N VAL A 193 88.43 -33.62 -38.24
CA VAL A 193 89.77 -33.22 -37.77
C VAL A 193 90.64 -34.46 -37.59
N GLN A 194 90.09 -35.53 -37.00
CA GLN A 194 90.78 -36.81 -36.87
C GLN A 194 91.15 -37.40 -38.25
N GLN A 195 90.26 -37.34 -39.24
CA GLN A 195 90.51 -37.80 -40.62
C GLN A 195 91.53 -36.94 -41.38
N ARG A 196 91.55 -35.62 -41.14
CA ARG A 196 92.53 -34.70 -41.73
C ARG A 196 93.94 -34.90 -41.16
N CYS A 197 94.05 -35.16 -39.86
CA CYS A 197 95.31 -35.55 -39.23
C CYS A 197 95.87 -36.86 -39.80
N LEU A 198 95.01 -37.76 -40.27
CA LEU A 198 95.40 -39.00 -40.94
C LEU A 198 95.75 -38.81 -42.44
N SER A 199 95.35 -37.71 -43.08
CA SER A 199 95.50 -37.48 -44.54
C SER A 199 96.47 -36.35 -44.94
N GLY A 200 97.12 -35.65 -43.99
CA GLY A 200 97.93 -34.47 -44.26
C GLY A 200 99.41 -34.74 -44.56
N THR A 201 99.76 -35.01 -45.81
CA THR A 201 101.11 -34.77 -46.37
C THR A 201 101.00 -34.12 -47.76
N GLY A 202 101.47 -32.87 -47.89
CA GLY A 202 101.66 -32.11 -49.15
C GLY A 202 100.47 -31.22 -49.53
N GLY A 203 100.61 -29.95 -49.95
CA GLY A 203 101.75 -29.10 -50.23
C GLY A 203 101.24 -27.69 -50.60
N LEU A 204 102.14 -26.70 -50.52
CA LEU A 204 101.93 -25.27 -50.85
C LEU A 204 101.51 -25.04 -52.32
N CYS A 205 100.94 -23.86 -52.62
CA CYS A 205 101.61 -22.86 -53.48
C CYS A 205 100.81 -21.57 -53.68
N ASP A 206 101.57 -20.49 -53.64
CA ASP A 206 101.36 -19.12 -54.10
C ASP A 206 101.55 -19.03 -55.63
N SER A 207 100.75 -18.20 -56.32
CA SER A 207 101.18 -17.51 -57.56
C SER A 207 100.08 -16.61 -58.10
N GLY A 208 100.34 -15.30 -58.09
CA GLY A 208 99.70 -14.38 -59.03
C GLY A 208 100.47 -14.36 -60.35
N VAL A 209 99.77 -14.44 -61.49
CA VAL A 209 100.25 -13.89 -62.77
C VAL A 209 99.07 -13.39 -63.59
N THR A 210 99.05 -12.09 -63.83
CA THR A 210 98.32 -11.41 -64.90
C THR A 210 99.01 -11.70 -66.24
N VAL A 211 98.40 -12.54 -67.09
CA VAL A 211 98.77 -12.64 -68.52
C VAL A 211 97.52 -12.35 -69.35
N GLY A 212 97.28 -11.06 -69.59
CA GLY A 212 96.34 -10.61 -70.60
C GLY A 212 97.05 -10.54 -71.97
N ASN A 213 96.42 -11.14 -72.97
CA ASN A 213 96.58 -10.83 -74.40
C ASN A 213 97.63 -11.59 -75.25
N LEU A 214 97.85 -12.89 -75.02
CA LEU A 214 98.49 -13.75 -76.04
C LEU A 214 97.75 -15.08 -76.32
N ALA A 215 96.64 -15.38 -75.63
CA ALA A 215 95.96 -16.67 -75.70
C ALA A 215 94.91 -16.83 -76.82
N ALA A 216 94.73 -15.83 -77.69
CA ALA A 216 93.65 -15.88 -78.70
C ALA A 216 94.03 -16.65 -79.98
N GLU A 217 95.32 -16.85 -80.27
CA GLU A 217 95.76 -17.28 -81.62
C GLU A 217 96.34 -18.71 -81.71
N ILE A 218 96.40 -19.45 -80.60
CA ILE A 218 96.81 -20.88 -80.58
C ILE A 218 95.87 -21.67 -79.65
N MET A 219 94.59 -21.71 -79.97
CA MET A 219 93.63 -22.50 -79.20
C MET A 219 93.43 -23.88 -79.87
N PRO A 220 93.83 -24.99 -79.21
CA PRO A 220 93.60 -26.35 -79.70
C PRO A 220 92.12 -26.58 -80.01
N THR A 221 91.82 -27.40 -81.01
CA THR A 221 90.45 -27.66 -81.50
C THR A 221 89.53 -28.16 -80.39
N GLU A 222 90.06 -28.92 -79.44
CA GLU A 222 89.39 -29.45 -78.26
C GLU A 222 88.94 -28.33 -77.30
N LEU A 223 89.71 -27.24 -77.21
CA LEU A 223 89.33 -26.09 -76.39
C LEU A 223 88.24 -25.24 -77.07
N LYS A 224 88.18 -25.23 -78.40
CA LYS A 224 87.07 -24.58 -79.12
C LYS A 224 85.76 -25.33 -78.89
N GLU A 225 85.80 -26.66 -78.86
CA GLU A 225 84.62 -27.50 -78.57
C GLU A 225 84.13 -27.32 -77.12
N THR A 226 85.02 -27.22 -76.14
CA THR A 226 84.62 -26.94 -74.75
C THR A 226 84.03 -25.54 -74.60
N VAL A 227 84.58 -24.53 -75.29
CA VAL A 227 84.01 -23.17 -75.31
C VAL A 227 82.60 -23.18 -75.92
N VAL A 228 82.38 -23.88 -77.04
CA VAL A 228 81.04 -23.98 -77.66
C VAL A 228 80.05 -24.71 -76.75
N ARG A 229 80.49 -25.77 -76.05
CA ARG A 229 79.65 -26.48 -75.07
C ARG A 229 79.25 -25.58 -73.92
N LEU A 230 80.22 -24.86 -73.34
CA LEU A 230 79.98 -23.89 -72.27
C LEU A 230 79.14 -22.70 -72.74
N GLN A 231 79.25 -22.27 -73.99
CA GLN A 231 78.38 -21.26 -74.59
C GLN A 231 76.93 -21.75 -74.72
N ASN A 232 76.73 -22.99 -75.16
CA ASN A 232 75.41 -23.60 -75.21
C ASN A 232 74.81 -23.82 -73.81
N GLU A 233 75.61 -24.25 -72.85
CA GLU A 233 75.22 -24.39 -71.45
C GLU A 233 74.84 -23.04 -70.84
N ASN A 234 75.66 -21.99 -71.03
CA ASN A 234 75.32 -20.63 -70.62
C ASN A 234 74.03 -20.14 -71.28
N LYS A 235 73.82 -20.42 -72.57
CA LYS A 235 72.57 -20.06 -73.25
C LYS A 235 71.36 -20.75 -72.62
N MET A 236 71.49 -22.02 -72.25
CA MET A 236 70.44 -22.77 -71.56
C MET A 236 70.19 -22.21 -70.15
N LEU A 237 71.24 -21.90 -69.40
CA LEU A 237 71.15 -21.28 -68.07
C LEU A 237 70.49 -19.90 -68.12
N CYS A 238 70.82 -19.06 -69.11
CA CYS A 238 70.14 -17.78 -69.33
C CYS A 238 68.63 -17.95 -69.55
N VAL A 239 68.21 -18.91 -70.39
CA VAL A 239 66.78 -19.16 -70.63
C VAL A 239 66.09 -19.69 -69.36
N GLN A 240 66.79 -20.51 -68.58
CA GLN A 240 66.29 -21.02 -67.31
C GLN A 240 66.14 -19.91 -66.26
N GLU A 241 67.12 -19.01 -66.13
CA GLU A 241 67.06 -17.83 -65.26
C GLU A 241 65.88 -16.94 -65.64
N GLU A 242 65.69 -16.66 -66.93
CA GLU A 242 64.57 -15.85 -67.42
C GLU A 242 63.22 -16.49 -67.07
N SER A 243 63.11 -17.82 -67.18
CA SER A 243 61.91 -18.56 -66.77
C SER A 243 61.64 -18.45 -65.27
N TYR A 244 62.67 -18.50 -64.41
CA TYR A 244 62.50 -18.33 -62.97
C TYR A 244 62.14 -16.89 -62.60
N ARG A 245 62.74 -15.89 -63.27
CA ARG A 245 62.37 -14.48 -63.10
C ARG A 245 60.91 -14.24 -63.46
N GLN A 246 60.45 -14.78 -64.59
CA GLN A 246 59.07 -14.68 -65.03
C GLN A 246 58.09 -15.23 -63.97
N LYS A 247 58.37 -16.43 -63.43
CA LYS A 247 57.54 -17.04 -62.37
C LYS A 247 57.54 -16.24 -61.07
N LEU A 248 58.65 -15.59 -60.75
CA LEU A 248 58.77 -14.78 -59.54
C LEU A 248 57.92 -13.51 -59.66
N VAL A 249 57.93 -12.86 -60.83
CA VAL A 249 57.06 -11.71 -61.15
C VAL A 249 55.59 -12.10 -61.15
N GLU A 250 55.23 -13.26 -61.69
CA GLU A 250 53.85 -13.77 -61.69
C GLU A 250 53.36 -14.03 -60.26
N ALA A 251 54.16 -14.68 -59.41
CA ALA A 251 53.82 -14.90 -58.00
C ALA A 251 53.70 -13.59 -57.20
N GLU A 252 54.56 -12.60 -57.50
CA GLU A 252 54.49 -11.28 -56.87
C GLU A 252 53.24 -10.50 -57.31
N ALA A 253 52.83 -10.63 -58.57
CA ALA A 253 51.59 -10.06 -59.08
C ALA A 253 50.34 -10.69 -58.45
N GLU A 254 50.30 -12.01 -58.31
CA GLU A 254 49.20 -12.74 -57.64
C GLU A 254 49.06 -12.33 -56.16
N LEU A 255 50.17 -12.21 -55.44
CA LEU A 255 50.16 -11.75 -54.04
C LEU A 255 49.62 -10.31 -53.93
N ASN A 256 50.04 -9.43 -54.84
CA ASN A 256 49.60 -8.05 -54.85
C ASN A 256 48.09 -7.95 -55.18
N GLU A 257 47.59 -8.78 -56.10
CA GLU A 257 46.17 -8.86 -56.41
C GLU A 257 45.34 -9.34 -55.21
N GLN A 258 45.82 -10.34 -54.47
CA GLN A 258 45.17 -10.80 -53.23
C GLN A 258 45.12 -9.69 -52.17
N GLN A 259 46.22 -8.95 -51.98
CA GLN A 259 46.26 -7.81 -51.05
C GLN A 259 45.28 -6.71 -51.45
N ILE A 260 45.17 -6.41 -52.75
CA ILE A 260 44.20 -5.44 -53.27
C ILE A 260 42.76 -5.91 -53.02
N MET A 261 42.45 -7.19 -53.23
CA MET A 261 41.13 -7.74 -52.93
C MET A 261 40.78 -7.67 -51.45
N GLU A 262 41.72 -8.00 -50.57
CA GLU A 262 41.52 -7.95 -49.13
C GLU A 262 41.31 -6.50 -48.63
N LEU A 263 42.12 -5.56 -49.11
CA LEU A 263 41.92 -4.13 -48.81
C LEU A 263 40.57 -3.63 -49.31
N ARG A 264 40.12 -4.04 -50.50
CA ARG A 264 38.78 -3.68 -51.01
C ARG A 264 37.67 -4.25 -50.12
N SER A 265 37.78 -5.50 -49.69
CA SER A 265 36.82 -6.12 -48.77
C SER A 265 36.73 -5.38 -47.44
N GLN A 266 37.87 -5.01 -46.85
CA GLN A 266 37.90 -4.22 -45.61
C GLN A 266 37.27 -2.83 -45.79
N VAL A 267 37.51 -2.17 -46.92
CA VAL A 267 36.88 -0.87 -47.24
C VAL A 267 35.36 -1.03 -47.37
N GLU A 268 34.86 -2.06 -48.04
CA GLU A 268 33.42 -2.31 -48.15
C GLU A 268 32.77 -2.64 -46.79
N GLU A 269 33.45 -3.39 -45.93
CA GLU A 269 32.95 -3.69 -44.58
C GLU A 269 32.92 -2.45 -43.69
N LEU A 270 33.96 -1.61 -43.75
CA LEU A 270 33.98 -0.32 -43.05
C LEU A 270 32.87 0.62 -43.56
N GLN A 271 32.60 0.64 -44.87
CA GLN A 271 31.50 1.42 -45.43
C GLN A 271 30.12 0.90 -44.95
N ARG A 272 29.91 -0.43 -44.90
CA ARG A 272 28.67 -1.01 -44.36
C ARG A 272 28.46 -0.67 -42.88
N THR A 273 29.50 -0.79 -42.06
CA THR A 273 29.41 -0.47 -40.62
C THR A 273 29.15 1.01 -40.38
N LEU A 274 29.71 1.90 -41.21
CA LEU A 274 29.42 3.34 -41.15
C LEU A 274 27.96 3.63 -41.52
N GLN A 275 27.44 3.01 -42.58
CA GLN A 275 26.04 3.18 -42.98
C GLN A 275 25.05 2.64 -41.94
N GLU A 276 25.39 1.52 -41.26
CA GLU A 276 24.61 1.03 -40.13
C GLU A 276 24.67 1.96 -38.91
N GLN A 277 25.79 2.64 -38.66
CA GLN A 277 25.88 3.67 -37.61
C GLN A 277 25.02 4.90 -37.94
N ASP A 278 24.99 5.32 -39.21
CA ASP A 278 24.12 6.41 -39.66
C ASP A 278 22.63 6.05 -39.52
N SER A 279 22.22 4.82 -39.83
CA SER A 279 20.83 4.38 -39.56
C SER A 279 20.46 4.41 -38.07
N LYS A 280 21.41 4.11 -37.17
CA LYS A 280 21.21 4.17 -35.71
C LYS A 280 21.18 5.61 -35.19
N THR A 281 21.82 6.57 -35.87
CA THR A 281 21.72 7.99 -35.51
C THR A 281 20.35 8.58 -35.86
N GLU A 282 19.68 8.08 -36.91
CA GLU A 282 18.28 8.42 -37.19
C GLU A 282 17.32 7.87 -36.11
N ASP A 283 17.55 6.67 -35.59
CA ASP A 283 16.78 6.16 -34.45
C ASP A 283 17.04 6.99 -33.17
N SER A 284 18.28 7.45 -32.99
CA SER A 284 18.66 8.38 -31.91
C SER A 284 17.96 9.75 -32.07
N SER A 285 17.80 10.22 -33.31
CA SER A 285 17.11 11.48 -33.63
C SER A 285 15.61 11.38 -33.29
N LEU A 286 14.97 10.26 -33.61
CA LEU A 286 13.58 9.94 -33.26
C LEU A 286 13.36 9.84 -31.75
N LEU A 287 14.28 9.19 -31.02
CA LEU A 287 14.25 9.12 -29.56
C LEU A 287 14.40 10.50 -28.91
N LYS A 288 15.30 11.33 -29.43
CA LYS A 288 15.48 12.71 -28.96
C LYS A 288 14.22 13.55 -29.19
N LYS A 289 13.59 13.42 -30.36
CA LYS A 289 12.32 14.11 -30.67
C LYS A 289 11.20 13.67 -29.73
N LYS A 290 11.07 12.37 -29.45
CA LYS A 290 10.08 11.87 -28.46
C LYS A 290 10.36 12.41 -27.06
N LEU A 291 11.62 12.51 -26.66
CA LEU A 291 12.00 13.07 -25.37
C LEU A 291 11.59 14.55 -25.27
N GLU A 292 11.84 15.33 -26.32
CA GLU A 292 11.41 16.74 -26.43
C GLU A 292 9.88 16.87 -26.28
N GLU A 293 9.11 16.06 -27.01
CA GLU A 293 7.63 16.03 -26.91
C GLU A 293 7.14 15.66 -25.50
N HIS A 294 7.83 14.76 -24.81
CA HIS A 294 7.50 14.40 -23.43
C HIS A 294 7.82 15.52 -22.44
N LEU A 295 8.91 16.26 -22.65
CA LEU A 295 9.28 17.43 -21.85
C LEU A 295 8.27 18.57 -22.05
N GLU A 296 7.81 18.80 -23.27
CA GLU A 296 6.79 19.80 -23.56
C GLU A 296 5.44 19.48 -22.88
N LYS A 297 4.98 18.23 -22.99
CA LYS A 297 3.77 17.77 -22.28
C LYS A 297 3.89 17.87 -20.76
N LEU A 298 5.09 17.65 -20.22
CA LEU A 298 5.35 17.83 -18.80
C LEU A 298 5.25 19.31 -18.40
N HIS A 299 5.81 20.21 -19.20
CA HIS A 299 5.71 21.66 -18.98
C HIS A 299 4.26 22.16 -19.09
N GLU A 300 3.49 21.68 -20.07
CA GLU A 300 2.07 22.00 -20.22
C GLU A 300 1.27 21.54 -19.00
N ALA A 301 1.47 20.30 -18.56
CA ALA A 301 0.82 19.76 -17.36
C ALA A 301 1.20 20.55 -16.10
N GLN A 302 2.46 20.98 -15.96
CA GLN A 302 2.91 21.83 -14.85
C GLN A 302 2.25 23.22 -14.90
N SER A 303 2.14 23.82 -16.09
CA SER A 303 1.45 25.10 -16.28
C SER A 303 -0.03 25.01 -15.89
N ASP A 304 -0.72 23.94 -16.31
CA ASP A 304 -2.12 23.72 -15.98
C ASP A 304 -2.34 23.42 -14.50
N LEU A 305 -1.42 22.70 -13.86
CA LEU A 305 -1.45 22.47 -12.43
C LEU A 305 -1.25 23.79 -11.66
N GLN A 306 -0.37 24.66 -12.15
CA GLN A 306 -0.16 25.99 -11.57
C GLN A 306 -1.42 26.87 -11.69
N LYS A 307 -2.06 26.91 -12.87
CA LYS A 307 -3.34 27.62 -13.04
C LYS A 307 -4.43 27.07 -12.12
N LYS A 308 -4.51 25.75 -11.96
CA LYS A 308 -5.46 25.11 -11.04
C LYS A 308 -5.18 25.47 -9.57
N LYS A 309 -3.91 25.60 -9.17
CA LYS A 309 -3.54 26.08 -7.83
C LYS A 309 -4.01 27.51 -7.62
N GLU A 310 -3.78 28.41 -8.57
CA GLU A 310 -4.26 29.79 -8.50
C GLU A 310 -5.78 29.86 -8.38
N VAL A 311 -6.52 29.05 -9.15
CA VAL A 311 -7.99 28.95 -9.03
C VAL A 311 -8.43 28.39 -7.67
N ILE A 312 -7.70 27.43 -7.11
CA ILE A 312 -7.98 26.90 -5.77
C ILE A 312 -7.75 27.99 -4.71
N ASP A 313 -6.65 28.74 -4.80
CA ASP A 313 -6.35 29.85 -3.88
C ASP A 313 -7.40 30.98 -3.97
N ASP A 314 -7.97 31.23 -5.16
CA ASP A 314 -9.07 32.19 -5.36
C ASP A 314 -10.43 31.68 -4.83
N LEU A 315 -10.64 30.36 -4.85
CA LEU A 315 -11.87 29.71 -4.35
C LEU A 315 -11.79 29.36 -2.86
N GLU A 316 -10.60 29.32 -2.27
CA GLU A 316 -10.45 29.13 -0.83
C GLU A 316 -10.98 30.39 -0.13
N PRO A 317 -11.97 30.25 0.78
CA PRO A 317 -12.45 31.40 1.53
C PRO A 317 -11.29 31.91 2.37
N LYS A 318 -10.69 33.03 1.96
CA LYS A 318 -9.71 33.75 2.77
C LYS A 318 -10.34 33.90 4.15
N VAL A 319 -9.77 33.24 5.15
CA VAL A 319 -10.26 33.32 6.54
C VAL A 319 -10.27 34.80 6.88
N ASP A 320 -11.45 35.40 6.83
CA ASP A 320 -11.59 36.84 6.95
C ASP A 320 -10.98 37.25 8.27
N GLY A 321 -10.12 38.28 8.27
CA GLY A 321 -9.55 38.83 9.50
C GLY A 321 -10.62 39.21 10.53
N ASN A 322 -11.88 39.33 10.13
CA ASN A 322 -13.04 39.47 11.01
C ASN A 322 -13.36 38.21 11.82
N MET A 323 -13.27 37.01 11.24
CA MET A 323 -13.53 35.75 11.97
C MET A 323 -12.42 35.50 12.99
N ALA A 324 -11.15 35.73 12.60
CA ALA A 324 -10.02 35.64 13.51
C ALA A 324 -10.14 36.62 14.69
N LYS A 325 -10.43 37.90 14.41
CA LYS A 325 -10.70 38.90 15.46
C LYS A 325 -11.87 38.51 16.37
N LYS A 326 -12.92 37.90 15.81
CA LYS A 326 -14.07 37.47 16.62
C LYS A 326 -13.74 36.32 17.55
N ILE A 327 -12.90 35.40 17.10
CA ILE A 327 -12.38 34.31 17.92
C ILE A 327 -11.53 34.88 19.06
N ASP A 328 -10.63 35.83 18.77
CA ASP A 328 -9.80 36.47 19.80
C ASP A 328 -10.62 37.24 20.83
N GLU A 329 -11.64 38.00 20.40
CA GLU A 329 -12.59 38.68 21.31
C GLU A 329 -13.32 37.71 22.24
N LEU A 330 -13.79 36.59 21.70
CA LEU A 330 -14.51 35.58 22.47
C LEU A 330 -13.58 34.88 23.46
N GLN A 331 -12.33 34.62 23.09
CA GLN A 331 -11.32 34.05 23.98
C GLN A 331 -10.99 34.99 25.14
N GLU A 332 -10.89 36.31 24.90
CA GLU A 332 -10.62 37.28 25.97
C GLU A 332 -11.80 37.43 26.94
N ILE A 333 -13.03 37.39 26.42
CA ILE A 333 -14.24 37.36 27.27
C ILE A 333 -14.26 36.11 28.14
N LEU A 334 -13.90 34.94 27.59
CA LEU A 334 -13.84 33.69 28.32
C LEU A 334 -12.79 33.77 29.45
N ARG A 335 -11.59 34.25 29.14
CA ARG A 335 -10.50 34.45 30.10
C ARG A 335 -10.91 35.36 31.26
N LYS A 336 -11.64 36.44 30.96
CA LYS A 336 -12.16 37.35 31.98
C LYS A 336 -13.20 36.68 32.88
N LYS A 337 -14.08 35.86 32.32
CA LYS A 337 -15.09 35.11 33.09
C LYS A 337 -14.47 34.07 34.00
N ASP A 338 -13.39 33.42 33.57
CA ASP A 338 -12.65 32.46 34.41
C ASP A 338 -11.97 33.16 35.60
N GLU A 339 -11.39 34.34 35.39
CA GLU A 339 -10.80 35.13 36.48
C GLU A 339 -11.86 35.64 37.47
N ASP A 340 -13.02 36.10 36.97
CA ASP A 340 -14.15 36.49 37.83
C ASP A 340 -14.67 35.29 38.65
N MET A 341 -14.72 34.10 38.05
CA MET A 341 -15.12 32.86 38.72
C MET A 341 -14.14 32.50 39.84
N LYS A 342 -12.83 32.59 39.57
CA LYS A 342 -11.79 32.33 40.55
C LYS A 342 -11.85 33.31 41.73
N GLN A 343 -12.05 34.60 41.48
CA GLN A 343 -12.23 35.59 42.55
C GLN A 343 -13.49 35.30 43.38
N MET A 344 -14.56 34.84 42.75
CA MET A 344 -15.78 34.42 43.44
C MET A 344 -15.52 33.21 44.34
N GLU A 345 -14.80 32.20 43.85
CA GLU A 345 -14.40 31.02 44.63
C GLU A 345 -13.55 31.39 45.85
N GLU A 346 -12.57 32.29 45.69
CA GLU A 346 -11.73 32.77 46.79
C GLU A 346 -12.56 33.51 47.87
N ARG A 347 -13.52 34.34 47.46
CA ARG A 347 -14.45 35.01 48.38
C ARG A 347 -15.31 34.01 49.15
N TYR A 348 -15.85 33.01 48.46
CA TYR A 348 -16.62 31.95 49.13
C TYR A 348 -15.75 31.16 50.12
N LYS A 349 -14.51 30.86 49.75
CA LYS A 349 -13.56 30.20 50.66
C LYS A 349 -13.35 31.00 51.94
N LEU A 350 -13.16 32.31 51.84
CA LEU A 350 -13.05 33.24 52.98
C LEU A 350 -14.31 33.26 53.84
N TYR A 351 -15.50 33.28 53.24
CA TYR A 351 -16.75 33.22 54.02
C TYR A 351 -16.90 31.90 54.78
N VAL A 352 -16.55 30.79 54.15
CA VAL A 352 -16.58 29.48 54.81
C VAL A 352 -15.55 29.40 55.93
N GLU A 353 -14.35 29.97 55.76
CA GLU A 353 -13.35 30.06 56.83
C GLU A 353 -13.81 30.94 57.99
N LYS A 354 -14.42 32.10 57.71
CA LYS A 354 -15.03 32.94 58.75
C LYS A 354 -16.12 32.19 59.52
N ALA A 355 -16.99 31.46 58.82
CA ALA A 355 -18.01 30.63 59.47
C ALA A 355 -17.39 29.55 60.36
N ARG A 356 -16.33 28.88 59.91
CA ARG A 356 -15.58 27.91 60.74
C ARG A 356 -15.00 28.54 62.00
N THR A 357 -14.44 29.75 61.90
CA THR A 357 -13.87 30.46 63.06
C THR A 357 -14.94 30.86 64.06
N VAL A 358 -16.12 31.31 63.60
CA VAL A 358 -17.27 31.64 64.46
C VAL A 358 -17.78 30.39 65.20
N ILE A 359 -17.92 29.25 64.51
CA ILE A 359 -18.30 27.98 65.15
C ILE A 359 -17.29 27.61 66.23
N LYS A 360 -15.99 27.69 65.93
CA LYS A 360 -14.93 27.37 66.88
C LYS A 360 -14.94 28.25 68.13
N THR A 361 -15.28 29.53 67.99
CA THR A 361 -15.36 30.47 69.13
C THR A 361 -16.63 30.25 69.97
N LEU A 362 -17.73 29.85 69.35
CA LEU A 362 -18.96 29.48 70.07
C LEU A 362 -18.78 28.19 70.89
N ASP A 363 -18.05 27.20 70.36
CA ASP A 363 -17.78 25.95 71.08
C ASP A 363 -16.82 26.14 72.28
N SER A 364 -15.89 27.09 72.21
CA SER A 364 -14.97 27.41 73.33
C SER A 364 -15.64 28.11 74.52
N ASN A 365 -16.86 28.67 74.36
CA ASN A 365 -17.58 29.41 75.39
C ASN A 365 -18.68 28.61 76.11
N GLN A 366 -18.75 27.28 75.95
CA GLN A 366 -19.67 26.45 76.76
C GLN A 366 -19.16 26.32 78.22
N PRO A 367 -20.01 26.52 79.24
CA PRO A 367 -19.61 26.51 80.65
C PRO A 367 -19.10 25.14 81.12
N ALA A 368 -18.12 25.16 82.03
CA ALA A 368 -17.33 24.02 82.51
C ALA A 368 -18.08 22.89 83.25
N ALA A 369 -19.42 22.88 83.25
CA ALA A 369 -20.25 21.82 83.82
C ALA A 369 -20.35 20.57 82.93
N THR A 370 -19.92 20.64 81.66
CA THR A 370 -19.95 19.52 80.70
C THR A 370 -18.75 18.56 80.83
N LYS A 371 -17.90 18.71 81.86
CA LYS A 371 -16.65 17.95 82.03
C LYS A 371 -16.70 16.76 82.97
N ASN A 372 -17.89 16.33 83.44
CA ASN A 372 -18.01 15.12 84.27
C ASN A 372 -18.56 13.94 83.43
N PRO A 373 -17.69 13.01 82.97
CA PRO A 373 -18.07 11.95 82.03
C PRO A 373 -19.10 10.96 82.62
N ASP A 374 -19.14 10.75 83.94
CA ASP A 374 -20.04 9.76 84.54
C ASP A 374 -21.53 10.16 84.48
N ILE A 375 -21.84 11.45 84.59
CA ILE A 375 -23.23 11.94 84.50
C ILE A 375 -23.73 11.87 83.05
N GLN A 376 -22.86 12.14 82.08
CA GLN A 376 -23.16 11.97 80.65
C GLN A 376 -23.34 10.52 80.26
N VAL A 377 -22.48 9.62 80.74
CA VAL A 377 -22.60 8.18 80.45
C VAL A 377 -23.88 7.61 81.03
N GLN A 378 -24.29 8.03 82.23
CA GLN A 378 -25.55 7.59 82.84
C GLN A 378 -26.79 8.13 82.10
N ALA A 379 -26.77 9.39 81.67
CA ALA A 379 -27.85 9.98 80.85
C ALA A 379 -27.95 9.33 79.46
N LEU A 380 -26.81 9.00 78.84
CA LEU A 380 -26.75 8.31 77.55
C LEU A 380 -27.21 6.85 77.65
N LYS A 381 -26.89 6.15 78.75
CA LYS A 381 -27.41 4.80 79.02
C LYS A 381 -28.94 4.79 79.13
N ASN A 382 -29.52 5.75 79.86
CA ASN A 382 -30.97 5.85 79.98
C ASN A 382 -31.67 6.24 78.66
N GLN A 383 -31.02 7.04 77.81
CA GLN A 383 -31.54 7.31 76.47
C GLN A 383 -31.44 6.10 75.53
N LEU A 384 -30.40 5.27 75.68
CA LEU A 384 -30.22 4.07 74.88
C LEU A 384 -31.28 3.02 75.24
N THR A 385 -31.55 2.80 76.52
CA THR A 385 -32.60 1.88 76.97
C THR A 385 -34.01 2.32 76.54
N GLU A 386 -34.31 3.61 76.54
CA GLU A 386 -35.58 4.14 76.03
C GLU A 386 -35.69 4.00 74.50
N LYS A 387 -34.57 4.20 73.77
CA LYS A 387 -34.48 3.99 72.31
C LYS A 387 -34.64 2.51 71.96
N ASP A 388 -34.01 1.60 72.71
CA ASP A 388 -34.14 0.15 72.52
C ASP A 388 -35.57 -0.33 72.78
N ARG A 389 -36.22 0.19 73.83
CA ARG A 389 -37.65 -0.07 74.09
C ARG A 389 -38.54 0.42 72.94
N LYS A 390 -38.20 1.55 72.33
CA LYS A 390 -38.91 2.12 71.18
C LYS A 390 -38.63 1.35 69.89
N ILE A 391 -37.42 0.84 69.69
CA ILE A 391 -37.06 -0.06 68.59
C ILE A 391 -37.84 -1.36 68.71
N HIS A 392 -37.87 -1.97 69.90
CA HIS A 392 -38.62 -3.20 70.15
C HIS A 392 -40.15 -3.03 69.97
N HIS A 393 -40.65 -1.80 70.14
CA HIS A 393 -42.05 -1.43 69.87
C HIS A 393 -42.34 -1.13 68.39
N LEU A 394 -41.31 -0.80 67.60
CA LEU A 394 -41.39 -0.54 66.16
C LEU A 394 -41.03 -1.77 65.30
N GLU A 395 -40.36 -2.77 65.87
CA GLU A 395 -40.04 -4.05 65.22
C GLU A 395 -41.24 -4.92 64.77
N PRO A 396 -42.42 -4.93 65.44
CA PRO A 396 -43.53 -5.80 65.01
C PRO A 396 -44.09 -5.46 63.61
N GLY A 397 -43.79 -4.27 63.07
CA GLY A 397 -44.23 -3.86 61.72
C GLY A 397 -43.34 -4.35 60.56
N GLY A 398 -42.09 -4.76 60.83
CA GLY A 398 -41.14 -5.17 59.78
C GLY A 398 -41.24 -6.63 59.36
N GLY A 399 -41.72 -7.50 60.25
CA GLY A 399 -41.81 -8.96 60.00
C GLY A 399 -42.83 -9.33 58.91
N GLY A 400 -43.95 -8.61 58.83
CA GLY A 400 -44.98 -8.85 57.81
C GLY A 400 -44.52 -8.49 56.40
N SER A 401 -43.71 -7.43 56.26
CA SER A 401 -43.12 -7.02 54.99
C SER A 401 -42.05 -8.00 54.51
N ARG A 402 -41.26 -8.54 55.44
CA ARG A 402 -40.24 -9.56 55.13
C ARG A 402 -40.88 -10.90 54.76
N ALA A 403 -41.92 -11.33 55.49
CA ALA A 403 -42.68 -12.54 55.16
C ALA A 403 -43.45 -12.42 53.83
N ARG A 404 -43.97 -11.23 53.49
CA ARG A 404 -44.55 -10.96 52.15
C ARG A 404 -43.49 -11.03 51.06
N HIS A 405 -42.34 -10.41 51.26
CA HIS A 405 -41.23 -10.44 50.31
C HIS A 405 -40.72 -11.87 50.07
N ASP A 406 -40.58 -12.67 51.13
CA ASP A 406 -40.19 -14.08 51.03
C ASP A 406 -41.25 -14.93 50.31
N GLN A 407 -42.55 -14.63 50.50
CA GLN A 407 -43.65 -15.27 49.78
C GLN A 407 -43.64 -14.89 48.29
N GLU A 408 -43.37 -13.63 47.96
CA GLU A 408 -43.23 -13.13 46.59
C GLU A 408 -42.03 -13.76 45.88
N GLU A 409 -40.87 -13.86 46.54
CA GLU A 409 -39.69 -14.54 46.00
C GLU A 409 -39.95 -16.02 45.71
N LYS A 410 -40.65 -16.73 46.61
CA LYS A 410 -41.04 -18.13 46.37
C LYS A 410 -41.96 -18.28 45.17
N LEU A 411 -42.91 -17.36 44.97
CA LEU A 411 -43.79 -17.34 43.80
C LEU A 411 -43.01 -17.06 42.51
N ILE A 412 -42.05 -16.14 42.53
CA ILE A 412 -41.18 -15.83 41.39
C ILE A 412 -40.31 -17.05 41.04
N ILE A 413 -39.69 -17.70 42.03
CA ILE A 413 -38.85 -18.89 41.82
C ILE A 413 -39.69 -20.04 41.25
N SER A 414 -40.90 -20.28 41.77
CA SER A 414 -41.83 -21.28 41.26
C SER A 414 -42.28 -20.99 39.82
N ALA A 415 -42.59 -19.73 39.49
CA ALA A 415 -42.94 -19.31 38.13
C ALA A 415 -41.77 -19.50 37.14
N TRP A 416 -40.53 -19.22 37.56
CA TRP A 416 -39.33 -19.45 36.76
C TRP A 416 -39.04 -20.93 36.56
N TYR A 417 -39.18 -21.75 37.61
CA TYR A 417 -39.00 -23.20 37.51
C TYR A 417 -40.07 -23.82 36.60
N ASN A 418 -41.33 -23.38 36.73
CA ASN A 418 -42.43 -23.80 35.85
C ASN A 418 -42.21 -23.33 34.41
N MET A 419 -41.78 -22.09 34.15
CA MET A 419 -41.39 -21.68 32.78
C MET A 419 -40.24 -22.54 32.25
N ARG A 420 -39.20 -22.78 33.05
CA ARG A 420 -38.02 -23.54 32.64
C ARG A 420 -38.30 -25.02 32.41
N ILE A 421 -39.31 -25.61 33.04
CA ILE A 421 -39.74 -27.00 32.82
C ILE A 421 -40.77 -27.11 31.68
N ILE A 422 -41.63 -26.11 31.50
CA ILE A 422 -42.67 -26.11 30.46
C ILE A 422 -42.08 -25.83 29.06
N PHE A 423 -40.98 -25.08 28.96
CA PHE A 423 -40.37 -24.75 27.66
C PHE A 423 -39.56 -25.89 26.99
N PRO A 424 -38.85 -26.80 27.70
CA PRO A 424 -38.17 -27.94 27.06
C PRO A 424 -39.09 -29.14 26.76
N ASN A 425 -40.14 -29.38 27.57
CA ASN A 425 -40.99 -30.56 27.41
C ASN A 425 -42.11 -30.42 26.36
N LYS A 426 -42.23 -29.28 25.67
CA LYS A 426 -43.16 -29.11 24.53
C LYS A 426 -42.51 -29.31 23.15
N ILE A 427 -41.22 -29.67 23.07
CA ILE A 427 -40.50 -29.86 21.80
C ILE A 427 -40.33 -31.34 21.42
N SER A 428 -40.67 -32.30 22.28
CA SER A 428 -40.55 -33.72 21.93
C SER A 428 -41.78 -34.51 22.37
N LEU A 429 -42.64 -34.87 21.39
CA LEU A 429 -43.64 -35.97 21.33
C LEU A 429 -45.01 -35.53 20.78
N SER A 430 -45.22 -35.63 19.45
CA SER A 430 -46.33 -36.40 18.79
C SER A 430 -46.49 -36.08 17.27
N PRO A 431 -47.04 -37.02 16.44
CA PRO A 431 -46.94 -37.06 14.96
C PRO A 431 -48.17 -36.47 14.18
N PRO A 432 -48.16 -36.35 12.83
CA PRO A 432 -49.03 -35.44 12.01
C PRO A 432 -50.32 -36.12 11.46
N PRO A 433 -51.44 -35.40 11.14
CA PRO A 433 -51.79 -34.87 9.77
C PRO A 433 -52.87 -33.69 9.76
N PRO A 434 -53.67 -33.37 8.69
CA PRO A 434 -53.43 -32.77 7.34
C PRO A 434 -54.13 -31.34 7.17
N PRO A 435 -54.53 -30.78 5.98
CA PRO A 435 -54.27 -29.37 5.57
C PRO A 435 -55.53 -28.43 5.53
N PRO A 436 -55.56 -27.32 4.76
CA PRO A 436 -55.15 -25.91 4.99
C PRO A 436 -56.37 -25.02 5.47
N PRO A 437 -56.32 -23.68 5.73
CA PRO A 437 -55.55 -22.61 5.08
C PRO A 437 -54.93 -21.54 6.01
N THR A 438 -54.31 -20.53 5.40
CA THR A 438 -53.88 -19.22 5.94
C THR A 438 -52.59 -19.15 6.80
N THR A 439 -51.70 -18.26 6.34
CA THR A 439 -50.54 -17.55 6.97
C THR A 439 -50.47 -17.50 8.51
N PRO A 440 -49.30 -17.24 9.19
CA PRO A 440 -47.98 -16.77 8.73
C PRO A 440 -46.75 -17.49 9.37
N MET A 441 -45.57 -16.93 9.06
CA MET A 441 -44.18 -17.23 9.46
C MET A 441 -43.86 -16.87 10.95
N PRO A 442 -42.65 -17.21 11.48
CA PRO A 442 -42.35 -17.39 12.91
C PRO A 442 -41.86 -16.11 13.63
N PRO A 443 -41.91 -16.05 14.98
CA PRO A 443 -41.46 -14.88 15.73
C PRO A 443 -39.92 -14.79 15.87
N PRO A 444 -39.39 -13.57 16.04
CA PRO A 444 -37.96 -13.28 16.04
C PRO A 444 -37.27 -13.52 17.38
N VAL A 445 -36.00 -13.88 17.25
CA VAL A 445 -34.97 -14.00 18.30
C VAL A 445 -34.80 -12.67 19.04
N ARG A 446 -35.04 -12.65 20.35
CA ARG A 446 -34.64 -11.53 21.22
C ARG A 446 -33.11 -11.49 21.28
N THR A 447 -32.53 -10.46 20.69
CA THR A 447 -31.09 -10.20 20.75
C THR A 447 -30.69 -9.93 22.20
N ALA A 448 -29.89 -10.83 22.76
CA ALA A 448 -29.23 -10.64 24.04
C ALA A 448 -28.25 -9.45 23.94
N MET A 449 -28.29 -8.56 24.93
CA MET A 449 -27.33 -7.47 25.07
C MET A 449 -25.92 -8.04 25.28
N SER A 450 -24.91 -7.45 24.62
CA SER A 450 -23.53 -7.92 24.78
C SER A 450 -23.03 -7.68 26.21
N PHE A 451 -22.17 -8.58 26.67
CA PHE A 451 -21.59 -8.58 28.03
C PHE A 451 -20.97 -7.23 28.42
N LEU A 452 -20.37 -6.53 27.44
CA LEU A 452 -19.78 -5.20 27.62
C LEU A 452 -20.82 -4.10 27.88
N ALA A 453 -22.02 -4.21 27.29
CA ALA A 453 -23.12 -3.27 27.53
C ALA A 453 -23.70 -3.44 28.94
N GLN A 454 -23.78 -4.68 29.43
CA GLN A 454 -24.25 -4.98 30.78
C GLN A 454 -23.23 -4.58 31.86
N GLN A 455 -21.92 -4.66 31.55
CA GLN A 455 -20.84 -4.22 32.45
C GLN A 455 -20.73 -2.69 32.55
N ARG A 456 -21.08 -1.94 31.49
CA ARG A 456 -21.09 -0.46 31.50
C ARG A 456 -22.28 0.11 32.28
N GLN A 457 -23.44 -0.54 32.24
CA GLN A 457 -24.62 -0.09 33.02
C GLN A 457 -24.43 -0.34 34.53
N SER A 458 -23.84 -1.47 34.91
CA SER A 458 -23.56 -1.81 36.31
C SER A 458 -22.45 -0.95 36.94
N THR A 459 -21.46 -0.52 36.15
CA THR A 459 -20.40 0.40 36.62
C THR A 459 -20.87 1.86 36.72
N ASN A 460 -21.72 2.33 35.81
CA ASN A 460 -22.32 3.68 35.90
C ASN A 460 -23.34 3.80 37.05
N ALA A 461 -24.10 2.74 37.36
CA ALA A 461 -25.02 2.73 38.50
C ALA A 461 -24.30 2.89 39.86
N ARG A 462 -23.05 2.42 39.98
CA ARG A 462 -22.24 2.58 41.20
C ARG A 462 -21.62 3.98 41.35
N ARG A 463 -21.34 4.69 40.26
CA ARG A 463 -20.81 6.08 40.31
C ARG A 463 -21.89 7.14 40.57
N GLY A 464 -23.16 6.83 40.32
CA GLY A 464 -24.29 7.75 40.56
C GLY A 464 -24.68 7.96 42.02
N LEU A 465 -24.17 7.14 42.96
CA LEU A 465 -24.48 7.23 44.40
C LEU A 465 -23.55 8.17 45.18
N LEU A 466 -22.59 8.82 44.52
CA LEU A 466 -21.70 9.81 45.12
C LEU A 466 -21.80 11.14 44.38
N ARG A 467 -22.96 11.81 44.51
CA ARG A 467 -23.09 13.24 44.17
C ARG A 467 -23.67 13.98 45.38
N PRO A 468 -22.98 14.99 45.94
CA PRO A 468 -23.53 15.81 47.02
C PRO A 468 -24.70 16.64 46.52
N HIS A 469 -25.75 16.75 47.32
CA HIS A 469 -26.89 17.64 47.08
C HIS A 469 -26.45 19.11 47.21
N PRO A 470 -26.90 20.03 46.34
CA PRO A 470 -26.70 21.45 46.54
C PRO A 470 -27.59 21.95 47.70
N ARG A 471 -27.08 22.92 48.46
CA ARG A 471 -27.88 23.73 49.40
C ARG A 471 -28.59 24.84 48.65
#